data_AF-A0A538S537-F1
#
_entry.id   AF-A0A538S537-F1
#
_cell.length_a   1.000
_cell.length_b   1.000
_cell.length_c   1.000
_cell.angle_alpha   90.00
_cell.angle_beta   90.00
_cell.angle_gamma   90.00
#
_symmetry.space_group_name_H-M   'P 1'
#
loop_
_entity.id
_entity.type
_entity.pdbx_description
1 polymer ?
#
loop_
_entity_poly.entity_id
_entity_poly.type
_entity_poly.pdbx_seq_one_letter_code
_entity_poly.pdbx_strand_id
1 'polypeptide(L)' 'MIYLDNAATSFPKPETVYQTLDRFARQDLANPGRAGHKMALTSERALDDARHLLNQFFHDEAPERFVFTLN' A
#
# COMPACT_ATOMS: atom_id res chain seq x y z
N MET A 1 22.61 -10.19 13.20
CA MET A 1 21.51 -10.36 14.17
C MET A 1 20.69 -11.56 13.73
N ILE A 2 20.35 -12.49 14.62
CA ILE A 2 19.36 -13.54 14.34
C ILE A 2 18.03 -13.07 14.92
N TYR A 3 17.02 -12.91 14.08
CA TYR A 3 15.70 -12.39 14.48
C TYR A 3 14.67 -13.53 14.49
N LEU A 4 14.23 -13.91 15.69
CA LEU A 4 13.31 -15.03 15.92
C LEU A 4 11.96 -14.59 16.52
N ASP A 5 11.56 -13.32 16.29
CA ASP A 5 10.34 -12.71 16.84
C ASP A 5 9.34 -12.28 15.75
N ASN A 6 9.35 -12.97 14.61
CA ASN A 6 8.49 -12.64 13.46
C ASN A 6 6.99 -12.77 13.74
N ALA A 7 6.60 -13.52 14.79
CA ALA A 7 5.21 -13.66 15.21
C ALA A 7 4.66 -12.38 15.85
N ALA A 8 5.49 -11.58 16.52
CA ALA A 8 5.11 -10.27 17.02
C ALA A 8 5.01 -9.24 15.89
N THR A 9 6.00 -9.21 15.00
CA THR A 9 5.97 -8.45 13.74
C THR A 9 7.09 -8.94 12.81
N SER A 10 6.88 -8.94 11.50
CA SER A 10 7.98 -9.29 10.59
C SER A 10 9.07 -8.21 10.60
N PHE A 11 10.33 -8.62 10.74
CA PHE A 11 11.47 -7.71 10.70
C PHE A 11 12.74 -8.41 10.16
N PRO A 12 13.57 -7.70 9.37
CA PRO A 12 13.27 -6.42 8.73
C PRO A 12 12.22 -6.59 7.62
N LYS A 13 11.57 -5.50 7.22
CA LYS A 13 10.83 -5.53 5.95
C LYS A 13 11.85 -5.59 4.80
N PRO A 14 11.53 -6.24 3.66
CA PRO A 14 12.40 -6.18 2.49
C PRO A 14 12.63 -4.73 2.03
N GLU A 15 13.82 -4.42 1.52
CA GLU A 15 14.24 -3.07 1.13
C GLU A 15 13.24 -2.35 0.20
N THR A 16 12.61 -3.09 -0.71
CA THR A 16 11.62 -2.56 -1.64
C THR A 16 10.43 -1.89 -0.95
N VAL A 17 10.06 -2.34 0.26
CA VAL A 17 8.97 -1.74 1.04
C VAL A 17 9.36 -0.33 1.50
N TYR A 18 10.57 -0.18 2.03
CA TYR A 18 11.07 1.12 2.47
C TYR A 18 11.21 2.11 1.31
N GLN A 19 11.80 1.67 0.20
CA GLN A 19 12.00 2.51 -0.99
C GLN A 19 10.68 2.95 -1.63
N THR A 20 9.68 2.06 -1.65
CA THR A 20 8.36 2.39 -2.20
C THR A 20 7.66 3.44 -1.36
N LEU A 21 7.70 3.30 -0.03
CA LEU A 21 7.13 4.27 0.90
C LEU A 21 7.86 5.62 0.85
N ASP A 22 9.19 5.63 0.85
CA ASP A 22 9.98 6.88 0.77
C ASP A 22 9.72 7.62 -0.55
N ARG A 23 9.72 6.91 -1.68
CA ARG A 23 9.38 7.49 -2.98
C ARG A 23 7.98 8.10 -2.98
N PHE A 24 6.98 7.33 -2.54
CA PHE A 24 5.60 7.79 -2.49
C PHE A 24 5.45 9.03 -1.62
N ALA A 25 6.04 9.02 -0.42
CA ALA A 25 6.01 10.15 0.52
C ALA A 25 6.62 11.44 -0.07
N ARG A 26 7.69 11.32 -0.85
CA ARG A 26 8.40 12.47 -1.43
C ARG A 26 7.77 13.00 -2.72
N GLN A 27 7.08 12.16 -3.48
CA GLN A 27 6.71 12.47 -4.86
C GLN A 27 5.20 12.52 -5.10
N ASP A 28 4.43 11.68 -4.41
CA ASP A 28 3.03 11.41 -4.78
C ASP A 28 2.03 11.65 -3.64
N LEU A 29 2.51 11.84 -2.41
CA LEU A 29 1.68 11.93 -1.21
C LEU A 29 0.72 13.12 -1.22
N ALA A 30 -0.56 12.82 -1.46
CA ALA A 30 -1.67 13.77 -1.39
C ALA A 30 -2.93 13.06 -0.88
N ASN A 31 -3.98 13.83 -0.58
CA ASN A 31 -5.27 13.24 -0.20
C ASN A 31 -5.98 12.68 -1.45
N PRO A 32 -6.21 11.35 -1.54
CA PRO A 32 -6.93 10.74 -2.66
C PRO A 32 -8.43 11.05 -2.61
N GLY A 33 -9.11 10.99 -3.78
CA GLY A 33 -10.58 11.03 -3.89
C GLY A 33 -11.26 12.37 -3.60
N ARG A 34 -10.52 13.44 -3.28
CA ARG A 34 -11.09 14.77 -2.99
C ARG A 34 -10.71 15.86 -3.97
N ALA A 35 -9.70 15.66 -4.81
CA ALA A 35 -9.21 16.69 -5.73
C ALA A 35 -8.75 16.09 -7.07
N GLY A 36 -8.93 16.85 -8.15
CA GLY A 36 -8.51 16.46 -9.50
C GLY A 36 -7.07 16.83 -9.85
N HIS A 37 -6.28 17.34 -8.91
CA HIS A 37 -4.87 17.67 -9.20
C HIS A 37 -4.03 16.39 -9.30
N LYS A 38 -2.94 16.48 -10.08
CA LYS A 38 -2.12 15.32 -10.47
C LYS A 38 -1.73 14.40 -9.30
N MET A 39 -1.21 14.96 -8.20
CA MET A 39 -0.79 14.15 -7.04
C MET A 39 -1.95 13.42 -6.35
N ALA A 40 -3.13 14.05 -6.24
CA ALA A 40 -4.31 13.40 -5.64
C ALA A 40 -4.76 12.20 -6.49
N LEU A 41 -4.76 12.36 -7.81
CA LEU A 41 -5.05 11.27 -8.75
C LEU A 41 -4.02 10.14 -8.67
N THR A 42 -2.73 10.46 -8.53
CA THR A 42 -1.69 9.42 -8.36
C THR A 42 -1.83 8.68 -7.03
N SER A 43 -2.12 9.40 -5.94
CA SER A 43 -2.40 8.81 -4.63
C SER A 43 -3.62 7.88 -4.66
N GLU A 44 -4.68 8.27 -5.38
CA GLU A 44 -5.88 7.46 -5.54
C GLU A 44 -5.59 6.17 -6.31
N ARG A 45 -4.86 6.28 -7.44
CA ARG A 45 -4.40 5.11 -8.21
C ARG A 45 -3.57 4.14 -7.38
N ALA A 46 -2.70 4.64 -6.50
CA ALA A 46 -1.91 3.77 -5.63
C ALA A 46 -2.79 2.91 -4.69
N LEU A 47 -3.91 3.45 -4.21
CA LEU A 47 -4.87 2.68 -3.41
C LEU A 47 -5.61 1.65 -4.26
N ASP A 48 -6.03 2.02 -5.46
CA ASP A 48 -6.76 1.11 -6.36
C ASP A 48 -5.87 -0.02 -6.87
N ASP A 49 -4.63 0.28 -7.25
CA ASP A 49 -3.64 -0.72 -7.64
C ASP A 49 -3.38 -1.71 -6.49
N ALA A 50 -3.27 -1.21 -5.25
CA ALA A 50 -3.13 -2.07 -4.08
C ALA A 50 -4.35 -2.99 -3.88
N ARG A 51 -5.58 -2.50 -4.09
CA ARG A 51 -6.78 -3.35 -4.05
C ARG A 51 -6.78 -4.42 -5.14
N HIS A 52 -6.37 -4.08 -6.36
CA HIS A 52 -6.26 -5.05 -7.45
C HIS A 52 -5.24 -6.14 -7.15
N LEU A 53 -4.07 -5.77 -6.60
CA LEU A 53 -3.04 -6.73 -6.18
C LEU A 53 -3.55 -7.63 -5.06
N LEU A 54 -4.27 -7.09 -4.07
CA LEU A 54 -4.88 -7.90 -3.00
C LEU A 54 -5.93 -8.86 -3.56
N ASN A 55 -6.79 -8.41 -4.47
CA ASN A 55 -7.78 -9.26 -5.12
C ASN A 55 -7.14 -10.44 -5.85
N GLN A 56 -6.05 -10.19 -6.59
CA GLN A 56 -5.27 -11.24 -7.25
C GLN A 56 -4.63 -12.18 -6.24
N PHE A 57 -4.03 -11.65 -5.17
CA PHE A 57 -3.33 -12.43 -4.15
C PHE A 57 -4.27 -13.38 -3.37
N PHE A 58 -5.47 -12.91 -3.05
CA PHE A 58 -6.48 -13.69 -2.31
C PHE A 58 -7.46 -14.45 -3.22
N HIS A 59 -7.40 -14.25 -4.54
CA HIS A 59 -8.32 -14.83 -5.52
C HIS A 59 -9.81 -14.51 -5.25
N ASP A 60 -10.11 -13.25 -4.89
CA ASP A 60 -11.49 -12.79 -4.68
C ASP A 60 -12.14 -12.32 -6.01
N GLU A 61 -13.44 -12.08 -5.97
CA GLU A 61 -14.26 -11.76 -7.15
C GLU A 61 -14.08 -10.33 -7.65
N ALA A 62 -13.78 -9.38 -6.76
CA ALA A 62 -13.72 -7.96 -7.11
C ALA A 62 -12.86 -7.12 -6.13
N PRO A 63 -11.99 -6.22 -6.63
CA PRO A 63 -11.08 -5.43 -5.79
C PRO A 63 -11.80 -4.44 -4.86
N GLU A 64 -13.01 -4.00 -5.18
CA GLU A 64 -13.80 -3.07 -4.37
C GLU A 64 -14.25 -3.70 -3.03
N ARG A 65 -14.14 -5.02 -2.89
CA ARG A 65 -14.47 -5.75 -1.65
C ARG A 65 -13.38 -5.61 -0.56
N PHE A 66 -12.20 -5.09 -0.90
CA PHE A 66 -11.11 -4.88 0.04
C PHE A 66 -11.21 -3.52 0.75
N VAL A 67 -11.36 -3.56 2.07
CA VAL A 67 -11.39 -2.39 2.94
C VAL A 67 -10.07 -2.27 3.72
N PHE A 68 -9.40 -1.12 3.60
CA PHE A 68 -8.19 -0.83 4.37
C PHE A 68 -8.56 -0.36 5.79
N THR A 69 -7.98 -1.01 6.80
CA THR A 69 -8.16 -0.70 8.23
C THR A 69 -6.81 -0.53 8.91
N LEU A 70 -6.83 0.07 10.11
CA LEU A 70 -5.71 -0.03 11.05
C LEU A 70 -5.81 -1.38 11.76
N ASN A 71 -4.67 -2.05 11.93
CA ASN A 71 -4.52 -3.35 12.61
C ASN A 71 -3.56 -3.22 13.77
#